data_AF-A0A7M4A3P7-F1
#
_entry.id   AF-A0A7M4A3P7-F1
#
_cell.length_a   1.000
_cell.length_b   1.000
_cell.length_c   1.000
_cell.angle_alpha   90.00
_cell.angle_beta   90.00
_cell.angle_gamma   90.00
#
_symmetry.space_group_name_H-M   'P 1'
#
loop_
_entity.id
_entity.type
_entity.pdbx_description
1 polymer ?
#
loop_
_entity_poly.entity_id
_entity_poly.type
_entity_poly.pdbx_seq_one_letter_code
_entity_poly.pdbx_strand_id
1 'polypeptide(L)'
;MFGMNDPNQTLMQLESYIRDGRLEMSEVMATQFTDMFLQNKKRSEQDQIMLIRGLQILCDVLVMRNKVALSTTSAKTLLRERKKIIQSNEMIGHYFQDLHRCAKCFALAGK
;
A
#
# COMPACT_ATOMS: atom_id res chain seq x y z
N MET A 1 -3.43 19.11 -6.17
CA MET A 1 -3.86 17.94 -5.39
C MET A 1 -4.82 17.14 -6.25
N PHE A 2 -4.57 15.85 -6.50
CA PHE A 2 -5.56 15.01 -7.18
C PHE A 2 -6.80 14.90 -6.28
N GLY A 3 -7.98 15.16 -6.84
CA GLY A 3 -9.26 15.17 -6.11
C GLY A 3 -9.66 13.77 -5.65
N MET A 4 -9.19 13.36 -4.47
CA MET A 4 -9.62 12.13 -3.81
C MET A 4 -10.95 12.38 -3.08
N ASN A 5 -12.05 12.48 -3.82
CA ASN A 5 -13.37 12.63 -3.21
C ASN A 5 -13.91 11.29 -2.67
N ASP A 6 -13.48 10.16 -3.26
CA ASP A 6 -13.83 8.80 -2.83
C ASP A 6 -12.57 7.90 -2.83
N PRO A 7 -12.18 7.33 -1.68
CA PRO A 7 -11.05 6.40 -1.59
C PRO A 7 -11.18 5.17 -2.50
N ASN A 8 -12.39 4.66 -2.73
CA ASN A 8 -12.59 3.49 -3.60
C ASN A 8 -12.28 3.84 -5.06
N GLN A 9 -12.74 5.01 -5.51
CA GLN A 9 -12.44 5.49 -6.86
C GLN A 9 -10.95 5.75 -7.05
N THR A 10 -10.30 6.31 -6.03
CA THR A 10 -8.86 6.53 -6.03
C THR A 10 -8.10 5.21 -6.14
N LEU A 11 -8.54 4.19 -5.41
CA LEU A 11 -7.95 2.85 -5.47
C LEU A 11 -8.13 2.21 -6.87
N MET A 12 -9.33 2.30 -7.46
CA MET A 12 -9.58 1.81 -8.82
C MET A 12 -8.69 2.52 -9.86
N GLN A 13 -8.53 3.83 -9.73
CA GLN A 13 -7.66 4.62 -10.60
C GLN A 13 -6.19 4.20 -10.46
N LEU A 14 -5.75 3.95 -9.22
CA LEU A 14 -4.40 3.48 -8.92
C LEU A 14 -4.13 2.13 -9.59
N GLU A 15 -5.06 1.17 -9.48
CA GLU A 15 -4.95 -0.14 -10.13
C GLU A 15 -4.95 -0.02 -11.67
N SER A 16 -5.70 0.93 -12.23
CA SER A 16 -5.63 1.24 -13.67
C SER A 16 -4.25 1.74 -14.09
N TYR A 17 -3.66 2.69 -13.35
CA TYR A 17 -2.33 3.20 -13.67
C TYR A 17 -1.24 2.13 -13.63
N ILE A 18 -1.36 1.16 -12.72
CA ILE A 18 -0.42 0.04 -12.66
C ILE A 18 -0.58 -0.86 -13.88
N ARG A 19 -1.83 -1.20 -14.25
CA ARG A 19 -2.11 -2.00 -15.46
C ARG A 19 -1.61 -1.31 -16.73
N ASP A 20 -1.72 0.02 -16.78
CA ASP A 20 -1.25 0.84 -17.90
C ASP A 20 0.27 1.08 -17.87
N GLY A 21 1.01 0.51 -16.91
CA GLY A 21 2.46 0.67 -16.77
C GLY A 21 2.91 2.05 -16.30
N ARG A 22 2.00 2.91 -15.84
CA ARG A 22 2.27 4.28 -15.37
C ARG A 22 2.79 4.27 -13.93
N LEU A 23 3.93 3.61 -13.72
CA LEU A 23 4.46 3.34 -12.38
C LEU A 23 4.82 4.61 -11.60
N GLU A 24 5.24 5.69 -12.26
CA GLU A 24 5.51 6.98 -11.60
C GLU A 24 4.28 7.60 -10.97
N MET A 25 3.22 7.69 -11.76
CA MET A 25 1.94 8.22 -11.29
C MET A 25 1.34 7.30 -10.23
N SER A 26 1.51 5.98 -10.40
CA SER A 26 1.09 4.99 -9.41
C SER A 26 1.83 5.18 -8.07
N GLU A 27 3.14 5.43 -8.09
CA GLU A 27 3.92 5.68 -6.88
C GLU A 27 3.44 6.94 -6.16
N VAL A 28 3.31 8.05 -6.90
CA VAL A 28 2.89 9.35 -6.34
C VAL A 28 1.48 9.24 -5.76
N MET A 29 0.56 8.62 -6.49
CA MET A 29 -0.83 8.46 -6.07
C MET A 29 -0.95 7.50 -4.87
N ALA A 30 -0.27 6.36 -4.88
CA ALA A 30 -0.27 5.42 -3.76
C ALA A 30 0.31 6.05 -2.49
N THR A 31 1.40 6.82 -2.62
CA THR A 31 2.00 7.53 -1.49
C THR A 31 1.01 8.51 -0.87
N GLN A 32 0.41 9.39 -1.68
CA GLN A 32 -0.58 10.36 -1.22
C GLN A 32 -1.80 9.68 -0.59
N PHE A 33 -2.28 8.59 -1.19
CA PHE A 33 -3.40 7.81 -0.68
C PHE A 33 -3.09 7.22 0.70
N THR A 34 -1.91 6.61 0.89
CA THR A 34 -1.52 6.06 2.19
C THR A 34 -1.30 7.15 3.24
N ASP A 35 -0.70 8.28 2.87
CA ASP A 35 -0.43 9.38 3.79
C ASP A 35 -1.72 10.00 4.34
N MET A 36 -2.75 10.14 3.50
CA MET A 36 -4.07 10.63 3.91
C MET A 36 -4.63 9.81 5.08
N PHE A 37 -4.58 8.48 4.99
CA PHE A 37 -5.07 7.61 6.05
C PHE A 37 -4.13 7.56 7.26
N LEU A 38 -2.81 7.61 7.07
CA LEU A 38 -1.85 7.63 8.17
C LEU A 38 -1.98 8.88 9.04
N GLN A 39 -2.35 10.02 8.44
CA GLN A 39 -2.61 11.28 9.15
C GLN A 39 -3.90 11.23 9.99
N ASN A 40 -4.88 10.42 9.60
CA ASN A 40 -6.10 10.23 10.37
C ASN A 40 -5.84 9.30 11.59
N LYS A 41 -5.89 9.86 12.80
CA LYS A 41 -5.70 9.11 14.05
C LYS A 41 -6.95 8.33 14.50
N LYS A 42 -8.14 8.69 14.02
CA LYS A 42 -9.42 8.03 14.33
C LYS A 42 -9.98 7.36 13.08
N ARG A 43 -9.29 6.32 12.60
CA ARG A 43 -9.71 5.55 11.43
C ARG A 43 -10.82 4.56 11.78
N SER A 44 -11.81 4.46 10.89
CA SER A 44 -12.75 3.34 10.90
C SER A 44 -12.06 2.04 10.45
N GLU A 45 -12.71 0.90 10.65
CA GLU A 45 -12.22 -0.38 10.14
C GLU A 45 -12.07 -0.36 8.61
N GLN A 46 -13.03 0.24 7.90
CA GLN A 46 -12.97 0.39 6.44
C GLN A 46 -11.79 1.25 6.00
N ASP A 47 -11.52 2.35 6.70
CA ASP A 47 -10.35 3.20 6.42
C ASP A 47 -9.03 2.45 6.67
N GLN A 48 -9.01 1.58 7.68
CA GLN A 48 -7.86 0.74 7.97
C GLN A 48 -7.61 -0.29 6.86
N ILE A 49 -8.67 -0.92 6.34
CA ILE A 49 -8.60 -1.84 5.20
C ILE A 49 -8.08 -1.10 3.96
N MET A 50 -8.59 0.11 3.68
CA MET A 50 -8.13 0.94 2.57
C MET A 50 -6.66 1.30 2.69
N LEU A 51 -6.21 1.73 3.87
CA LEU A 51 -4.79 2.01 4.10
C LEU A 51 -3.92 0.79 3.83
N ILE A 52 -4.29 -0.38 4.37
CA ILE A 52 -3.53 -1.62 4.17
C ILE A 52 -3.45 -1.93 2.67
N ARG A 53 -4.57 -1.85 1.95
CA ARG A 53 -4.60 -2.09 0.51
C ARG A 53 -3.72 -1.11 -0.26
N GLY A 54 -3.74 0.18 0.09
CA GLY A 54 -2.86 1.19 -0.46
C GLY A 54 -1.37 0.90 -0.21
N LEU A 55 -1.02 0.47 1.01
CA LEU A 55 0.35 0.11 1.38
C LEU A 55 0.85 -1.14 0.64
N GLN A 56 -0.01 -2.14 0.42
CA GLN A 56 0.30 -3.32 -0.40
C GLN A 56 0.70 -2.90 -1.81
N ILE A 57 -0.13 -2.05 -2.44
CA ILE A 57 0.12 -1.54 -3.78
C ILE A 57 1.40 -0.69 -3.82
N LEU A 58 1.60 0.19 -2.84
CA LEU A 58 2.79 1.03 -2.75
C LEU A 58 4.07 0.19 -2.65
N CYS A 59 4.08 -0.86 -1.84
CA CYS A 59 5.20 -1.80 -1.76
C CYS A 59 5.49 -2.43 -3.13
N ASP A 60 4.46 -2.93 -3.82
CA ASP A 60 4.61 -3.58 -5.12
C ASP A 60 5.14 -2.61 -6.18
N VAL A 61 4.61 -1.38 -6.23
CA VAL A 61 5.07 -0.32 -7.13
C VAL A 61 6.51 0.09 -6.85
N LEU A 62 6.89 0.28 -5.58
CA LEU A 62 8.26 0.64 -5.22
C LEU A 62 9.25 -0.47 -5.58
N VAL A 63 8.87 -1.74 -5.42
CA VAL A 63 9.68 -2.88 -5.87
C VAL A 63 9.80 -2.90 -7.40
N MET A 64 8.70 -2.74 -8.14
CA MET A 64 8.74 -2.67 -9.61
C MET A 64 9.62 -1.53 -10.13
N ARG A 65 9.68 -0.42 -9.40
CA ARG A 65 10.52 0.75 -9.71
C ARG A 65 11.94 0.67 -9.16
N ASN A 66 12.33 -0.46 -8.57
CA ASN A 66 13.64 -0.68 -7.95
C ASN A 66 13.99 0.35 -6.84
N LYS A 67 12.99 0.91 -6.17
CA LYS A 67 13.14 1.86 -5.05
C LYS A 67 13.23 1.12 -3.72
N VAL A 68 14.28 0.31 -3.58
CA VAL A 68 14.43 -0.68 -2.52
C VAL A 68 14.36 -0.08 -1.11
N ALA A 69 15.05 1.04 -0.86
CA ALA A 69 15.04 1.70 0.45
C ALA A 69 13.63 2.16 0.87
N LEU A 70 12.87 2.74 -0.07
CA LEU A 70 11.50 3.18 0.18
C LEU A 70 10.54 1.98 0.33
N SER A 71 10.72 0.93 -0.48
CA SER A 71 9.92 -0.29 -0.37
C SER A 71 10.05 -0.95 1.00
N THR A 72 11.26 -0.92 1.59
CA THR A 72 11.53 -1.43 2.94
C THR A 72 10.80 -0.61 4.01
N THR A 73 10.80 0.72 3.88
CA THR A 73 10.08 1.60 4.81
C THR A 73 8.58 1.37 4.71
N SER A 74 8.05 1.30 3.49
CA SER A 74 6.63 1.00 3.26
C SER A 74 6.23 -0.37 3.81
N ALA A 75 7.06 -1.41 3.60
CA ALA A 75 6.84 -2.76 4.14
C ALA A 75 6.76 -2.79 5.67
N LYS A 76 7.63 -2.04 6.37
CA LYS A 76 7.54 -1.91 7.84
C LYS A 76 6.23 -1.28 8.28
N THR A 77 5.77 -0.26 7.58
CA THR A 77 4.48 0.39 7.85
C THR A 77 3.33 -0.57 7.57
N LEU A 78 3.37 -1.31 6.45
CA LEU A 78 2.39 -2.35 6.11
C LEU A 78 2.26 -3.39 7.22
N LEU A 79 3.36 -3.97 7.71
CA LEU A 79 3.30 -4.96 8.79
C LEU A 79 2.72 -4.38 10.08
N ARG A 80 3.07 -3.14 10.44
CA ARG A 80 2.53 -2.47 11.62
C ARG A 80 1.03 -2.27 11.53
N GLU A 81 0.56 -1.77 10.38
CA GLU A 81 -0.86 -1.49 10.15
C GLU A 81 -1.67 -2.77 9.98
N ARG A 82 -1.07 -3.80 9.36
CA ARG A 82 -1.72 -5.10 9.16
C ARG A 82 -1.92 -5.87 10.47
N LYS A 83 -1.04 -5.70 11.47
CA LYS A 83 -1.24 -6.31 12.81
C LYS A 83 -2.53 -5.85 13.51
N LYS A 84 -3.12 -4.73 13.08
CA LYS A 84 -4.42 -4.26 13.60
C LYS A 84 -5.60 -5.04 13.03
N ILE A 85 -5.44 -5.66 11.84
CA ILE A 85 -6.43 -6.50 11.16
C ILE A 85 -5.74 -7.78 10.67
N ILE A 86 -5.62 -8.75 11.57
CA ILE A 86 -4.98 -10.05 11.27
C ILE A 86 -5.93 -10.94 10.46
N GLN A 87 -7.23 -10.76 10.62
CA GLN A 87 -8.25 -11.51 9.89
C GLN A 87 -8.11 -11.26 8.38
N SER A 88 -8.48 -12.30 7.60
CA SER A 88 -8.56 -12.16 6.16
C SER A 88 -9.77 -11.33 5.78
N ASN A 89 -9.61 -10.53 4.73
CA ASN A 89 -10.68 -9.73 4.14
C ASN A 89 -10.53 -9.76 2.62
N GLU A 90 -11.64 -9.65 1.89
CA GLU A 90 -11.66 -9.78 0.43
C GLU A 90 -10.72 -8.79 -0.28
N MET A 91 -10.56 -7.57 0.25
CA MET A 91 -9.70 -6.55 -0.35
C MET A 91 -8.21 -6.74 -0.04
N ILE A 92 -7.88 -7.16 1.18
CA ILE A 92 -6.50 -7.19 1.68
C ILE A 92 -5.92 -8.60 1.73
N GLY A 93 -6.71 -9.63 1.44
CA GLY A 93 -6.29 -11.03 1.44
C GLY A 93 -5.89 -11.55 2.82
N HIS A 94 -5.02 -12.55 2.85
CA HIS A 94 -4.54 -13.18 4.08
C HIS A 94 -3.26 -12.50 4.62
N TYR A 95 -3.09 -12.52 5.94
CA TYR A 95 -1.92 -11.94 6.61
C TYR A 95 -0.56 -12.43 6.05
N PHE A 96 -0.45 -13.73 5.74
CA PHE A 96 0.81 -14.30 5.25
C PHE A 96 1.24 -13.75 3.88
N GLN A 97 0.30 -13.28 3.06
CA GLN A 97 0.62 -12.66 1.77
C GLN A 97 1.39 -11.35 1.98
N ASP A 98 1.03 -10.59 3.03
CA ASP A 98 1.76 -9.39 3.42
C ASP A 98 3.12 -9.70 4.02
N LEU A 99 3.26 -10.81 4.76
CA LEU A 99 4.56 -11.29 5.22
C LEU A 99 5.48 -11.61 4.03
N HIS A 100 4.99 -12.32 3.02
CA HIS A 100 5.75 -12.63 1.81
C HIS A 100 6.15 -11.37 1.04
N ARG A 101 5.22 -10.42 0.88
CA ARG A 101 5.50 -9.12 0.25
C ARG A 101 6.61 -8.37 0.97
N CYS A 102 6.53 -8.29 2.30
CA CYS A 102 7.53 -7.60 3.11
C CYS A 102 8.88 -8.34 3.07
N ALA A 103 8.88 -9.67 3.14
CA ALA A 103 10.09 -10.48 3.01
C ALA A 103 10.79 -10.24 1.67
N LYS A 104 10.04 -10.12 0.57
CA LYS A 104 10.59 -9.74 -0.74
C LYS A 104 11.26 -8.36 -0.70
N CYS A 105 10.62 -7.36 -0.09
CA CYS A 105 11.21 -6.02 0.05
C CYS A 105 12.52 -6.05 0.86
N PHE A 106 12.56 -6.79 1.96
CA PHE A 106 13.77 -6.92 2.79
C PHE A 106 14.89 -7.69 2.08
N ALA A 107 14.55 -8.79 1.40
CA ALA A 107 15.52 -9.58 0.64
C ALA A 107 16.18 -8.75 -0.47
N LEU A 108 15.40 -7.96 -1.22
CA LEU A 108 15.93 -7.04 -2.23
C LEU A 108 16.82 -5.94 -1.61
N ALA A 109 16.61 -5.60 -0.34
CA ALA A 109 17.43 -4.64 0.40
C ALA A 109 18.70 -5.25 1.02
N GLY A 110 18.90 -6.57 0.91
CA GLY A 110 19.99 -7.28 1.56
C GLY A 110 19.92 -7.25 3.09
N LYS A 111 18.71 -7.23 3.65
CA LYS A 111 18.44 -7.14 5.10
C LYS A 111 17.72 -8.37 5.63
#